data_AF-A0A417L7U6-F1
#
_entry.id   AF-A0A417L7U6-F1
#
_cell.length_a   1.000
_cell.length_b   1.000
_cell.length_c   1.000
_cell.angle_alpha   90.00
_cell.angle_beta   90.00
_cell.angle_gamma   90.00
#
_symmetry.space_group_name_H-M   'P 1'
#
loop_
_entity.id
_entity.type
_entity.pdbx_description
1 polymer ?
#
loop_
_entity_poly.entity_id
_entity_poly.type
_entity_poly.pdbx_seq_one_letter_code
_entity_poly.pdbx_strand_id
1 'polypeptide(L)'
;MHRAFEILFGEKEESKIPEPEAKSLRLFCSVGNTVLHKSAFHLPMRRISLLPAWNKSEKRMGKSMKTPILETSRLWLKPLKEEDAPGAFLWTGDPKVSWYMRYETHESLEDTKQWLREEEKQLDSDLLYDFGFHKKDNDELIGSGGLTFNQQQGIWELGCNLRRDCWNQGYGTEAAAAILSFAENTLHIHRVMARHAKDNTASGRVLEKNGFSFVRECWDQKWSGSHRFECREYIWKSEKEEEKNSAARNEVERFYDDEYEEWDRLEWHMPEFEVTKRYMEEYIPNDTPQKILDIGGGPGRYSIFLAQKGHDVTLFDLSGKNIRQAIEKAQEADVLLDSCIHGDALRLSEYLYKAEQYDVVLLMGPLYHLMREQDREKALQEALRVLKPGGLLFASFISTYAPIQDYASGLYDFGDMDRLLAGLEDGTAQPGKNFTNSYFCGEKEAEDMMEKAGLCQLAFAGVENILCGKEELLHKLASQQQEKWLNLAWRLSQDRKLLGMSEHFLYIGRKQ
;
A
#
# COMPACT_ATOMS: atom_id res chain seq x y z
N MET A 1 -18.54 9.20 6.41
CA MET A 1 -17.89 9.79 5.23
C MET A 1 -16.49 10.21 5.66
N HIS A 2 -15.45 9.52 5.21
CA HIS A 2 -14.07 9.95 5.44
C HIS A 2 -13.79 11.14 4.53
N ARG A 3 -13.76 12.34 5.10
CA ARG A 3 -13.41 13.58 4.39
C ARG A 3 -11.98 13.92 4.71
N ALA A 4 -11.05 13.27 4.06
CA ALA A 4 -9.71 13.81 4.08
C ALA A 4 -9.61 14.90 3.01
N PHE A 5 -8.91 15.98 3.32
CA PHE A 5 -8.66 17.09 2.41
C PHE A 5 -7.31 16.82 1.71
N GLU A 6 -7.22 17.07 0.40
CA GLU A 6 -5.92 17.08 -0.29
C GLU A 6 -5.24 18.45 -0.13
N ILE A 7 -3.93 18.49 -0.38
CA ILE A 7 -3.13 19.70 -0.28
C ILE A 7 -2.99 20.36 -1.66
N LEU A 8 -3.38 21.63 -1.81
CA LEU A 8 -3.36 22.37 -3.08
C LEU A 8 -2.74 23.78 -2.96
N PHE A 9 -1.60 23.96 -3.60
CA PHE A 9 -0.91 25.25 -3.72
C PHE A 9 -0.22 25.33 -5.09
N GLY A 10 -0.63 26.22 -6.00
CA GLY A 10 0.18 26.71 -7.14
C GLY A 10 0.19 25.91 -8.46
N GLU A 11 0.23 26.64 -9.60
CA GLU A 11 0.53 26.15 -10.97
C GLU A 11 2.03 26.25 -11.32
N LYS A 12 2.48 25.52 -12.36
CA LYS A 12 3.61 25.91 -13.23
C LYS A 12 3.15 25.96 -14.69
N GLU A 13 3.80 26.85 -15.45
CA GLU A 13 3.65 27.22 -16.87
C GLU A 13 2.94 26.22 -17.80
N GLU A 14 1.93 26.72 -18.50
CA GLU A 14 1.25 26.20 -19.69
C GLU A 14 1.34 24.68 -19.93
N SER A 15 0.51 23.92 -19.22
CA SER A 15 -0.07 22.69 -19.77
C SER A 15 -1.57 22.90 -19.97
N LYS A 16 -2.04 22.63 -21.18
CA LYS A 16 -3.42 22.89 -21.61
C LYS A 16 -4.38 22.00 -20.81
N ILE A 17 -5.17 22.61 -19.93
CA ILE A 17 -6.44 22.03 -19.50
C ILE A 17 -7.32 21.92 -20.76
N PRO A 18 -7.79 20.72 -21.17
CA PRO A 18 -8.73 20.63 -22.28
C PRO A 18 -10.07 21.24 -21.83
N GLU A 19 -10.56 22.23 -22.60
CA GLU A 19 -11.92 22.74 -22.42
C GLU A 19 -12.94 21.59 -22.55
N PRO A 20 -13.99 21.55 -21.71
CA PRO A 20 -15.00 20.51 -21.81
C PRO A 20 -15.80 20.69 -23.11
N GLU A 21 -15.55 19.81 -24.10
CA GLU A 21 -16.42 19.69 -25.26
C GLU A 21 -17.80 19.18 -24.81
N ALA A 22 -18.81 20.05 -24.90
CA ALA A 22 -20.21 19.69 -24.78
C ALA A 22 -20.62 18.79 -25.96
N LYS A 23 -20.39 17.48 -25.87
CA LYS A 23 -20.97 16.51 -26.81
C LYS A 23 -22.31 16.02 -26.29
N SER A 24 -23.35 16.63 -26.86
CA SER A 24 -24.73 16.13 -26.83
C SER A 24 -24.77 14.66 -27.32
N LEU A 25 -24.97 13.72 -26.40
CA LEU A 25 -25.32 12.34 -26.73
C LEU A 25 -26.83 12.28 -26.95
N ARG A 26 -27.21 12.26 -28.24
CA ARG A 26 -28.56 11.90 -28.68
C ARG A 26 -28.81 10.44 -28.32
N LEU A 27 -29.70 10.20 -27.35
CA LEU A 27 -30.26 8.88 -27.07
C LEU A 27 -31.02 8.38 -28.29
N PHE A 28 -30.64 7.21 -28.81
CA PHE A 28 -31.45 6.45 -29.75
C PHE A 28 -32.66 5.88 -29.00
N CYS A 29 -33.85 6.28 -29.45
CA CYS A 29 -35.13 5.77 -28.98
C CYS A 29 -35.46 4.49 -29.75
N SER A 30 -35.70 3.38 -29.05
CA SER A 30 -36.33 2.18 -29.60
C SER A 30 -37.35 1.65 -28.59
N VAL A 31 -38.53 1.39 -29.12
CA VAL A 31 -39.83 1.26 -28.47
C VAL A 31 -39.98 -0.09 -27.75
N GLY A 32 -40.58 -0.06 -26.56
CA GLY A 32 -40.98 -1.25 -25.82
C GLY A 32 -41.97 -0.91 -24.70
N ASN A 33 -43.19 -0.50 -25.10
CA ASN A 33 -44.31 -0.30 -24.18
C ASN A 33 -44.72 -1.63 -23.53
N THR A 34 -44.76 -1.69 -22.20
CA THR A 34 -45.78 -2.48 -21.49
C THR A 34 -46.04 -1.90 -20.10
N VAL A 35 -47.23 -1.35 -19.91
CA VAL A 35 -47.78 -0.94 -18.61
C VAL A 35 -48.56 -2.13 -18.05
N LEU A 36 -48.25 -2.58 -16.84
CA LEU A 36 -49.18 -3.34 -16.00
C LEU A 36 -48.97 -2.99 -14.51
N HIS A 37 -50.10 -3.10 -13.80
CA HIS A 37 -50.47 -2.47 -12.54
C HIS A 37 -49.85 -3.05 -11.25
N LYS A 38 -49.79 -2.19 -10.22
CA LYS A 38 -49.96 -2.38 -8.76
C LYS A 38 -49.91 -3.82 -8.22
N SER A 39 -49.04 -4.09 -7.22
CA SER A 39 -49.39 -4.10 -5.78
C SER A 39 -48.35 -4.79 -4.89
N ALA A 40 -48.06 -4.13 -3.75
CA ALA A 40 -47.74 -4.64 -2.41
C ALA A 40 -46.57 -5.64 -2.21
N PHE A 41 -45.61 -5.28 -1.34
CA PHE A 41 -45.47 -5.88 0.01
C PHE A 41 -44.46 -5.08 0.84
N HIS A 42 -44.94 -4.52 1.95
CA HIS A 42 -44.14 -4.07 3.10
C HIS A 42 -43.78 -5.30 3.95
N LEU A 43 -42.53 -5.41 4.39
CA LEU A 43 -42.15 -6.01 5.68
C LEU A 43 -40.74 -5.50 6.10
N PRO A 44 -40.46 -5.31 7.40
CA PRO A 44 -39.39 -4.47 7.91
C PRO A 44 -38.08 -5.25 8.15
N MET A 45 -36.95 -4.63 7.81
CA MET A 45 -35.65 -5.15 8.23
C MET A 45 -35.45 -4.95 9.75
N ARG A 46 -35.43 -6.09 10.47
CA ARG A 46 -34.94 -6.19 11.84
C ARG A 46 -33.45 -5.84 11.87
N ARG A 47 -33.07 -4.89 12.75
CA ARG A 47 -31.68 -4.68 13.19
C ARG A 47 -31.19 -5.95 13.87
N ILE A 48 -30.26 -6.65 13.23
CA ILE A 48 -29.37 -7.61 13.91
C ILE A 48 -28.12 -6.82 14.28
N SER A 49 -28.03 -6.40 15.54
CA SER A 49 -26.84 -5.81 16.13
C SER A 49 -25.88 -6.93 16.54
N LEU A 50 -24.82 -7.13 15.78
CA LEU A 50 -23.66 -7.93 16.17
C LEU A 50 -22.41 -7.09 15.89
N LEU A 51 -22.10 -6.17 16.81
CA LEU A 51 -20.77 -5.59 16.95
C LEU A 51 -19.96 -6.53 17.85
N PRO A 52 -18.75 -6.98 17.45
CA PRO A 52 -17.85 -7.68 18.37
C PRO A 52 -17.45 -6.76 19.53
N ALA A 53 -17.46 -7.32 20.73
CA ALA A 53 -17.12 -6.64 21.97
C ALA A 53 -15.67 -6.13 21.94
N TRP A 54 -15.52 -4.81 21.74
CA TRP A 54 -14.27 -4.12 22.05
C TRP A 54 -14.03 -4.15 23.56
N ASN A 55 -12.86 -4.66 23.94
CA ASN A 55 -12.43 -4.79 25.32
C ASN A 55 -12.51 -3.46 26.07
N LYS A 56 -13.33 -3.43 27.10
CA LYS A 56 -13.50 -2.31 28.04
C LYS A 56 -12.33 -2.26 29.03
N SER A 57 -11.18 -1.73 28.62
CA SER A 57 -10.15 -1.36 29.59
C SER A 57 -9.19 -0.30 29.05
N GLU A 58 -9.71 0.84 28.61
CA GLU A 58 -8.94 2.10 28.52
C GLU A 58 -9.86 3.32 28.31
N LYS A 59 -10.87 3.48 29.19
CA LYS A 59 -11.56 4.77 29.33
C LYS A 59 -10.78 5.65 30.31
N ARG A 60 -9.75 6.33 29.84
CA ARG A 60 -9.47 7.69 30.34
C ARG A 60 -10.37 8.63 29.55
N MET A 61 -11.51 8.97 30.12
CA MET A 61 -12.42 9.98 29.57
C MET A 61 -11.71 11.35 29.59
N GLY A 62 -11.05 11.69 28.49
CA GLY A 62 -10.76 13.08 28.14
C GLY A 62 -12.03 13.73 27.60
N LYS A 63 -12.29 14.97 28.01
CA LYS A 63 -13.27 15.86 27.37
C LYS A 63 -12.89 15.96 25.88
N SER A 64 -13.85 15.94 24.94
CA SER A 64 -13.48 16.17 23.54
C SER A 64 -12.83 17.55 23.41
N MET A 65 -11.73 17.60 22.67
CA MET A 65 -10.90 18.79 22.56
C MET A 65 -11.45 19.67 21.45
N LYS A 66 -11.92 20.87 21.81
CA LYS A 66 -12.35 21.86 20.83
C LYS A 66 -11.18 22.24 19.92
N THR A 67 -11.44 22.40 18.62
CA THR A 67 -10.47 22.97 17.68
C THR A 67 -9.94 24.31 18.23
N PRO A 68 -8.64 24.43 18.54
CA PRO A 68 -8.09 25.64 19.12
C PRO A 68 -7.92 26.74 18.07
N ILE A 69 -7.51 27.93 18.51
CA ILE A 69 -6.96 28.95 17.61
C ILE A 69 -5.44 28.80 17.64
N LEU A 70 -4.81 28.63 16.48
CA LEU A 70 -3.36 28.61 16.34
C LEU A 70 -2.86 29.94 15.78
N GLU A 71 -1.67 30.33 16.21
CA GLU A 71 -1.03 31.59 15.81
C GLU A 71 0.29 31.30 15.10
N THR A 72 0.49 31.96 13.96
CA THR A 72 1.76 31.91 13.20
C THR A 72 2.36 33.30 13.06
N SER A 73 3.37 33.52 12.21
CA SER A 73 3.93 34.85 12.00
C SER A 73 2.96 35.78 11.27
N ARG A 74 2.19 35.27 10.28
CA ARG A 74 1.31 36.05 9.40
C ARG A 74 -0.16 35.64 9.46
N LEU A 75 -0.49 34.50 10.07
CA LEU A 75 -1.84 33.92 10.07
C LEU A 75 -2.40 33.70 11.47
N TRP A 76 -3.72 33.77 11.55
CA TRP A 76 -4.55 33.13 12.56
C TRP A 76 -5.22 31.91 11.94
N LEU A 77 -5.03 30.73 12.53
CA LEU A 77 -5.75 29.51 12.15
C LEU A 77 -6.91 29.37 13.12
N LYS A 78 -8.13 29.59 12.65
CA LYS A 78 -9.35 29.63 13.48
C LYS A 78 -10.33 28.56 13.02
N PRO A 79 -11.20 28.03 13.90
CA PRO A 79 -12.30 27.19 13.49
C PRO A 79 -13.17 27.88 12.41
N LEU A 80 -13.45 27.18 11.32
CA LEU A 80 -14.34 27.68 10.27
C LEU A 80 -15.78 27.80 10.77
N LYS A 81 -16.48 28.80 10.27
CA LYS A 81 -17.89 29.04 10.58
C LYS A 81 -18.71 29.36 9.35
N GLU A 82 -20.04 29.28 9.42
CA GLU A 82 -20.92 29.64 8.32
C GLU A 82 -20.69 31.10 7.84
N GLU A 83 -20.33 32.01 8.75
CA GLU A 83 -20.02 33.41 8.43
C GLU A 83 -18.82 33.58 7.48
N ASP A 84 -17.95 32.58 7.40
CA ASP A 84 -16.79 32.55 6.51
C ASP A 84 -17.14 32.23 5.05
N ALA A 85 -18.40 31.86 4.76
CA ALA A 85 -18.83 31.42 3.43
C ALA A 85 -18.47 32.38 2.28
N PRO A 86 -18.61 33.72 2.41
CA PRO A 86 -18.21 34.64 1.33
C PRO A 86 -16.71 34.57 1.01
N GLY A 87 -15.86 34.39 2.01
CA GLY A 87 -14.42 34.22 1.83
C GLY A 87 -14.08 32.83 1.29
N ALA A 88 -14.72 31.79 1.82
CA ALA A 88 -14.55 30.41 1.40
C ALA A 88 -14.96 30.16 -0.04
N PHE A 89 -16.04 30.79 -0.50
CA PHE A 89 -16.51 30.65 -1.88
C PHE A 89 -15.48 31.13 -2.92
N LEU A 90 -14.56 32.03 -2.55
CA LEU A 90 -13.50 32.49 -3.45
C LEU A 90 -12.52 31.38 -3.87
N TRP A 91 -12.44 30.27 -3.12
CA TRP A 91 -11.66 29.10 -3.51
C TRP A 91 -12.53 27.86 -3.74
N THR A 92 -13.62 27.64 -2.99
CA THR A 92 -14.47 26.46 -3.21
C THR A 92 -15.24 26.53 -4.52
N GLY A 93 -15.55 27.74 -4.99
CA GLY A 93 -16.18 28.00 -6.29
C GLY A 93 -15.18 28.18 -7.44
N ASP A 94 -13.88 28.03 -7.20
CA ASP A 94 -12.85 28.12 -8.23
C ASP A 94 -12.52 26.71 -8.80
N PRO A 95 -12.88 26.40 -10.07
CA PRO A 95 -12.59 25.10 -10.68
C PRO A 95 -11.12 24.73 -10.71
N LYS A 96 -10.21 25.72 -10.72
CA LYS A 96 -8.76 25.44 -10.68
C LYS A 96 -8.30 25.01 -9.29
N VAL A 97 -8.92 25.53 -8.24
CA VAL A 97 -8.63 25.09 -6.87
C VAL A 97 -9.26 23.73 -6.61
N SER A 98 -10.50 23.50 -7.06
CA SER A 98 -11.21 22.23 -6.83
C SER A 98 -10.75 21.08 -7.75
N TRP A 99 -9.94 21.34 -8.78
CA TRP A 99 -9.56 20.34 -9.79
C TRP A 99 -8.99 19.06 -9.19
N TYR A 100 -8.02 19.18 -8.28
CA TYR A 100 -7.41 18.07 -7.54
C TYR A 100 -8.05 17.83 -6.17
N MET A 101 -9.20 18.46 -5.87
CA MET A 101 -9.93 18.19 -4.63
C MET A 101 -10.92 17.04 -4.84
N ARG A 102 -11.12 16.25 -3.77
CA ARG A 102 -12.13 15.17 -3.76
C ARG A 102 -13.57 15.67 -3.86
N TYR A 103 -13.83 16.94 -3.51
CA TYR A 103 -15.14 17.58 -3.66
C TYR A 103 -15.32 18.20 -5.05
N GLU A 104 -16.57 18.46 -5.43
CA GLU A 104 -16.92 19.18 -6.67
C GLU A 104 -16.91 20.70 -6.47
N THR A 105 -16.59 21.45 -7.53
CA THR A 105 -16.66 22.91 -7.48
C THR A 105 -18.02 23.38 -6.99
N HIS A 106 -18.04 24.23 -5.98
CA HIS A 106 -19.29 24.81 -5.49
C HIS A 106 -19.87 25.75 -6.55
N GLU A 107 -21.14 25.58 -6.91
CA GLU A 107 -21.78 26.40 -7.94
C GLU A 107 -22.41 27.67 -7.34
N SER A 108 -22.63 27.67 -6.02
CA SER A 108 -23.27 28.77 -5.30
C SER A 108 -22.68 29.01 -3.91
N LEU A 109 -22.92 30.22 -3.39
CA LEU A 109 -22.58 30.56 -2.00
C LEU A 109 -23.32 29.66 -0.98
N GLU A 110 -24.52 29.18 -1.31
CA GLU A 110 -25.27 28.29 -0.42
C GLU A 110 -24.63 26.90 -0.31
N ASP A 111 -23.99 26.39 -1.37
CA ASP A 111 -23.23 25.13 -1.29
C ASP A 111 -22.09 25.25 -0.27
N THR A 112 -21.38 26.38 -0.28
CA THR A 112 -20.33 26.68 0.71
C THR A 112 -20.88 26.83 2.12
N LYS A 113 -22.02 27.51 2.30
CA LYS A 113 -22.67 27.59 3.61
C LYS A 113 -23.10 26.22 4.12
N GLN A 114 -23.63 25.36 3.24
CA GLN A 114 -24.03 24.01 3.62
C GLN A 114 -22.81 23.20 4.10
N TRP A 115 -21.70 23.25 3.39
CA TRP A 115 -20.45 22.63 3.81
C TRP A 115 -19.99 23.16 5.18
N LEU A 116 -19.92 24.48 5.38
CA LEU A 116 -19.48 25.08 6.63
C LEU A 116 -20.40 24.72 7.82
N ARG A 117 -21.72 24.64 7.61
CA ARG A 117 -22.67 24.15 8.65
C ARG A 117 -22.42 22.69 9.04
N GLU A 118 -21.88 21.89 8.14
CA GLU A 118 -21.49 20.51 8.45
C GLU A 118 -20.15 20.46 9.19
N GLU A 119 -19.19 21.30 8.83
CA GLU A 119 -17.91 21.45 9.55
C GLU A 119 -18.13 21.97 10.98
N GLU A 120 -19.01 22.96 11.18
CA GLU A 120 -19.35 23.49 12.50
C GLU A 120 -19.87 22.40 13.46
N LYS A 121 -20.63 21.43 12.94
CA LYS A 121 -21.15 20.30 13.74
C LYS A 121 -20.05 19.35 14.20
N GLN A 122 -18.87 19.40 13.58
CA GLN A 122 -17.73 18.53 13.86
C GLN A 122 -16.67 19.22 14.73
N LEU A 123 -16.87 20.47 15.14
CA LEU A 123 -15.88 21.22 15.94
C LEU A 123 -15.53 20.60 17.30
N ASP A 124 -16.43 19.75 17.83
CA ASP A 124 -16.23 19.00 19.07
C ASP A 124 -15.78 17.54 18.80
N SER A 125 -15.45 17.19 17.55
CA SER A 125 -15.01 15.84 17.15
C SER A 125 -13.54 15.61 17.48
N ASP A 126 -13.23 14.47 18.12
CA ASP A 126 -11.84 14.06 18.34
C ASP A 126 -11.17 13.49 17.08
N LEU A 127 -11.86 13.47 15.93
CA LEU A 127 -11.41 12.87 14.68
C LEU A 127 -11.16 13.89 13.55
N LEU A 128 -11.43 15.16 13.79
CA LEU A 128 -11.31 16.23 12.80
C LEU A 128 -10.93 17.55 13.46
N TYR A 129 -9.86 18.17 12.99
CA TYR A 129 -9.43 19.52 13.37
C TYR A 129 -9.24 20.33 12.11
N ASP A 130 -10.23 21.13 11.71
CA ASP A 130 -10.18 21.97 10.51
C ASP A 130 -10.10 23.45 10.86
N PHE A 131 -9.24 24.17 10.14
CA PHE A 131 -8.92 25.57 10.41
C PHE A 131 -9.08 26.42 9.15
N GLY A 132 -9.76 27.56 9.28
CA GLY A 132 -9.70 28.67 8.34
C GLY A 132 -8.43 29.49 8.56
N PHE A 133 -7.75 29.84 7.48
CA PHE A 133 -6.50 30.59 7.51
C PHE A 133 -6.80 32.08 7.29
N HIS A 134 -6.75 32.88 8.36
CA HIS A 134 -6.99 34.32 8.31
C HIS A 134 -5.69 35.10 8.35
N LYS A 135 -5.51 36.10 7.49
CA LYS A 135 -4.35 37.00 7.54
C LYS A 135 -4.41 37.91 8.77
N LYS A 136 -3.29 38.08 9.47
CA LYS A 136 -3.23 38.90 10.70
C LYS A 136 -3.48 40.39 10.47
N ASP A 137 -3.18 40.91 9.30
CA ASP A 137 -3.25 42.34 9.00
C ASP A 137 -4.67 42.85 8.75
N ASN A 138 -5.54 42.02 8.13
CA ASN A 138 -6.88 42.41 7.71
C ASN A 138 -7.98 41.38 8.03
N ASP A 139 -7.64 40.28 8.73
CA ASP A 139 -8.50 39.15 9.08
C ASP A 139 -9.13 38.41 7.89
N GLU A 140 -8.59 38.63 6.69
CA GLU A 140 -9.09 38.04 5.45
C GLU A 140 -8.83 36.53 5.42
N LEU A 141 -9.89 35.75 5.15
CA LEU A 141 -9.81 34.31 4.99
C LEU A 141 -9.25 33.95 3.61
N ILE A 142 -8.10 33.26 3.60
CA ILE A 142 -7.34 32.95 2.39
C ILE A 142 -7.29 31.46 2.05
N GLY A 143 -7.83 30.59 2.90
CA GLY A 143 -7.96 29.16 2.65
C GLY A 143 -8.31 28.38 3.91
N SER A 144 -8.17 27.07 3.83
CA SER A 144 -8.54 26.15 4.91
C SER A 144 -7.64 24.92 4.95
N GLY A 145 -7.58 24.25 6.09
CA GLY A 145 -6.91 22.97 6.20
C GLY A 145 -6.75 22.51 7.64
N GLY A 146 -6.37 21.26 7.78
CA GLY A 146 -6.49 20.58 9.06
C GLY A 146 -6.06 19.12 9.05
N LEU A 147 -6.34 18.45 10.16
CA LEU A 147 -6.07 17.04 10.38
C LEU A 147 -7.38 16.27 10.42
N THR A 148 -7.46 15.20 9.64
CA THR A 148 -8.58 14.25 9.68
C THR A 148 -8.09 12.85 9.99
N PHE A 149 -8.71 12.15 10.94
CA PHE A 149 -8.38 10.75 11.16
C PHE A 149 -9.03 9.86 10.10
N ASN A 150 -8.22 9.31 9.22
CA ASN A 150 -8.63 8.35 8.23
C ASN A 150 -8.81 6.97 8.89
N GLN A 151 -10.02 6.67 9.39
CA GLN A 151 -10.28 5.37 10.06
C GLN A 151 -10.13 4.18 9.10
N GLN A 152 -10.26 4.39 7.78
CA GLN A 152 -10.02 3.32 6.80
C GLN A 152 -8.53 2.96 6.71
N GLN A 153 -7.63 3.91 6.95
CA GLN A 153 -6.19 3.68 6.88
C GLN A 153 -5.53 3.62 8.25
N GLY A 154 -6.20 4.06 9.31
CA GLY A 154 -5.68 4.07 10.68
C GLY A 154 -4.66 5.19 10.96
N ILE A 155 -4.68 6.29 10.18
CA ILE A 155 -3.71 7.39 10.31
C ILE A 155 -4.38 8.76 10.19
N TRP A 156 -3.77 9.77 10.82
CA TRP A 156 -4.12 11.17 10.62
C TRP A 156 -3.62 11.70 9.27
N GLU A 157 -4.49 12.35 8.53
CA GLU A 157 -4.21 12.93 7.21
C GLU A 157 -4.25 14.46 7.30
N LEU A 158 -3.19 15.12 6.84
CA LEU A 158 -3.12 16.57 6.65
C LEU A 158 -3.63 16.94 5.27
N GLY A 159 -4.55 17.90 5.21
CA GLY A 159 -5.05 18.49 3.99
C GLY A 159 -5.16 20.00 4.10
N CYS A 160 -4.93 20.73 3.01
CA CYS A 160 -5.08 22.18 3.00
C CYS A 160 -5.23 22.76 1.59
N ASN A 161 -6.02 23.81 1.47
CA ASN A 161 -6.23 24.54 0.23
C ASN A 161 -6.04 26.04 0.48
N LEU A 162 -5.67 26.77 -0.57
CA LEU A 162 -5.62 28.22 -0.56
C LEU A 162 -6.33 28.78 -1.78
N ARG A 163 -6.87 29.98 -1.60
CA ARG A 163 -7.27 30.87 -2.67
C ARG A 163 -6.11 31.10 -3.63
N ARG A 164 -6.42 31.14 -4.93
CA ARG A 164 -5.44 31.13 -6.02
C ARG A 164 -4.43 32.29 -5.95
N ASP A 165 -4.91 33.48 -5.62
CA ASP A 165 -4.10 34.69 -5.47
C ASP A 165 -3.15 34.66 -4.26
N CYS A 166 -3.27 33.66 -3.37
CA CYS A 166 -2.42 33.45 -2.20
C CYS A 166 -1.39 32.33 -2.39
N TRP A 167 -1.37 31.70 -3.57
CA TRP A 167 -0.40 30.65 -3.91
C TRP A 167 1.03 31.18 -3.99
N ASN A 168 2.00 30.29 -3.76
CA ASN A 168 3.45 30.56 -3.84
C ASN A 168 3.98 31.68 -2.92
N GLN A 169 3.19 32.13 -1.95
CA GLN A 169 3.58 33.15 -0.95
C GLN A 169 4.00 32.56 0.41
N GLY A 170 4.07 31.23 0.50
CA GLY A 170 4.49 30.51 1.70
C GLY A 170 3.41 30.32 2.78
N TYR A 171 2.18 30.83 2.59
CA TYR A 171 1.09 30.65 3.55
C TYR A 171 0.76 29.18 3.80
N GLY A 172 0.80 28.35 2.75
CA GLY A 172 0.56 26.91 2.87
C GLY A 172 1.58 26.19 3.74
N THR A 173 2.86 26.48 3.52
CA THR A 173 3.97 25.96 4.33
C THR A 173 3.84 26.40 5.78
N GLU A 174 3.53 27.68 6.01
CA GLU A 174 3.36 28.24 7.35
C GLU A 174 2.18 27.62 8.11
N ALA A 175 1.03 27.46 7.46
CA ALA A 175 -0.15 26.84 8.06
C ALA A 175 0.08 25.36 8.37
N ALA A 176 0.67 24.60 7.44
CA ALA A 176 1.02 23.20 7.65
C ALA A 176 1.98 23.02 8.84
N ALA A 177 3.02 23.85 8.96
CA ALA A 177 3.96 23.80 10.08
C ALA A 177 3.25 24.01 11.43
N ALA A 178 2.31 24.95 11.50
CA ALA A 178 1.55 25.22 12.70
C ALA A 178 0.62 24.06 13.08
N ILE A 179 -0.03 23.43 12.09
CA ILE A 179 -0.89 22.26 12.30
C ILE A 179 -0.08 21.06 12.77
N LEU A 180 1.11 20.80 12.20
CA LEU A 180 1.99 19.71 12.64
C LEU A 180 2.52 19.95 14.06
N SER A 181 2.90 21.19 14.39
CA SER A 181 3.28 21.56 15.76
C SER A 181 2.15 21.31 16.76
N PHE A 182 0.90 21.63 16.38
CA PHE A 182 -0.28 21.30 17.17
C PHE A 182 -0.46 19.78 17.32
N ALA A 183 -0.31 19.01 16.22
CA ALA A 183 -0.39 17.56 16.21
C ALA A 183 0.59 16.94 17.21
N GLU A 184 1.86 17.35 17.18
CA GLU A 184 2.90 16.80 18.04
C GLU A 184 2.75 17.24 19.50
N ASN A 185 2.66 18.55 19.73
CA ASN A 185 2.82 19.13 21.06
C ASN A 185 1.55 19.06 21.88
N THR A 186 0.38 19.03 21.22
CA THR A 186 -0.92 19.03 21.90
C THR A 186 -1.64 17.70 21.76
N LEU A 187 -1.69 17.12 20.56
CA LEU A 187 -2.40 15.86 20.32
C LEU A 187 -1.53 14.63 20.54
N HIS A 188 -0.21 14.80 20.70
CA HIS A 188 0.77 13.71 20.78
C HIS A 188 0.69 12.75 19.58
N ILE A 189 0.36 13.31 18.42
CA ILE A 189 0.37 12.62 17.13
C ILE A 189 1.77 12.80 16.55
N HIS A 190 2.49 11.69 16.43
CA HIS A 190 3.87 11.67 15.95
C HIS A 190 3.99 11.33 14.47
N ARG A 191 2.89 10.93 13.83
CA ARG A 191 2.83 10.51 12.43
C ARG A 191 1.61 11.09 11.74
N VAL A 192 1.83 11.78 10.64
CA VAL A 192 0.77 12.41 9.83
C VAL A 192 1.03 12.10 8.37
N MET A 193 0.04 11.53 7.69
CA MET A 193 0.07 11.27 6.26
C MET A 193 -0.45 12.49 5.50
N ALA A 194 0.01 12.69 4.27
CA ALA A 194 -0.56 13.69 3.38
C ALA A 194 -0.46 13.22 1.93
N ARG A 195 -1.35 13.71 1.07
CA ARG A 195 -1.32 13.43 -0.37
C ARG A 195 -1.42 14.71 -1.18
N HIS A 196 -0.85 14.62 -2.37
CA HIS A 196 -1.11 15.58 -3.43
C HIS A 196 -1.16 14.86 -4.78
N ALA A 197 -1.99 15.37 -5.70
CA ALA A 197 -1.93 14.98 -7.10
C ALA A 197 -0.52 15.14 -7.68
N LYS A 198 -0.05 14.16 -8.45
CA LYS A 198 1.33 14.10 -9.00
C LYS A 198 1.69 15.35 -9.81
N ASP A 199 0.73 15.88 -10.57
CA ASP A 199 0.89 17.09 -11.39
C ASP A 199 0.91 18.39 -10.56
N ASN A 200 0.43 18.35 -9.32
CA ASN A 200 0.41 19.48 -8.39
C ASN A 200 1.74 19.59 -7.62
N THR A 201 2.80 19.93 -8.35
CA THR A 201 4.18 19.99 -7.81
C THR A 201 4.39 21.03 -6.70
N ALA A 202 3.59 22.10 -6.65
CA ALA A 202 3.76 23.13 -5.64
C ALA A 202 3.15 22.72 -4.28
N SER A 203 2.17 21.80 -4.26
CA SER A 203 1.76 21.10 -3.05
C SER A 203 2.84 20.14 -2.51
N GLY A 204 3.45 19.34 -3.38
CA GLY A 204 4.59 18.49 -3.00
C GLY A 204 5.72 19.28 -2.33
N ARG A 205 6.03 20.47 -2.84
CA ARG A 205 7.02 21.38 -2.22
C ARG A 205 6.62 21.88 -0.83
N VAL A 206 5.33 22.00 -0.52
CA VAL A 206 4.88 22.36 0.84
C VAL A 206 5.12 21.20 1.80
N LEU A 207 4.86 19.97 1.37
CA LEU A 207 5.13 18.77 2.15
C LEU A 207 6.63 18.63 2.43
N GLU A 208 7.46 18.70 1.40
CA GLU A 208 8.92 18.60 1.52
C GLU A 208 9.49 19.65 2.50
N LYS A 209 9.03 20.91 2.42
CA LYS A 209 9.45 21.99 3.32
C LYS A 209 9.04 21.78 4.78
N ASN A 210 8.03 20.94 5.03
CA ASN A 210 7.57 20.59 6.37
C ASN A 210 8.14 19.25 6.85
N GLY A 211 9.13 18.68 6.16
CA GLY A 211 9.81 17.46 6.59
C GLY A 211 9.03 16.17 6.28
N PHE A 212 8.04 16.22 5.39
CA PHE A 212 7.39 15.00 4.91
C PHE A 212 8.34 14.21 4.00
N SER A 213 8.35 12.90 4.17
CA SER A 213 9.06 11.94 3.32
C SER A 213 8.10 11.21 2.40
N PHE A 214 8.50 11.00 1.14
CA PHE A 214 7.72 10.24 0.18
C PHE A 214 7.51 8.79 0.64
N VAL A 215 6.29 8.26 0.43
CA VAL A 215 5.89 6.91 0.83
C VAL A 215 5.63 6.06 -0.41
N ARG A 216 4.71 6.49 -1.28
CA ARG A 216 4.23 5.70 -2.41
C ARG A 216 3.55 6.56 -3.48
N GLU A 217 3.55 6.05 -4.72
CA GLU A 217 2.59 6.49 -5.74
C GLU A 217 1.27 5.73 -5.52
N CYS A 218 0.16 6.43 -5.71
CA CYS A 218 -1.20 5.91 -5.53
C CYS A 218 -2.18 6.63 -6.45
N TRP A 219 -3.43 6.21 -6.42
CA TRP A 219 -4.51 6.86 -7.17
C TRP A 219 -5.56 7.42 -6.22
N ASP A 220 -6.13 8.57 -6.55
CA ASP A 220 -7.30 9.11 -5.86
C ASP A 220 -8.35 9.54 -6.89
N GLN A 221 -9.57 9.80 -6.42
CA GLN A 221 -10.70 10.18 -7.25
C GLN A 221 -11.64 11.14 -6.52
N LYS A 222 -12.35 11.96 -7.29
CA LYS A 222 -13.49 12.74 -6.78
C LYS A 222 -14.55 11.81 -6.19
N TRP A 223 -15.27 12.29 -5.17
CA TRP A 223 -16.33 11.50 -4.51
C TRP A 223 -17.47 11.12 -5.47
N SER A 224 -17.70 11.92 -6.50
CA SER A 224 -18.64 11.65 -7.58
C SER A 224 -18.16 10.54 -8.55
N GLY A 225 -16.87 10.18 -8.51
CA GLY A 225 -16.21 9.35 -9.51
C GLY A 225 -15.96 10.05 -10.85
N SER A 226 -16.20 11.35 -10.95
CA SER A 226 -16.09 12.12 -12.20
C SER A 226 -14.67 12.25 -12.75
N HIS A 227 -13.67 12.16 -11.88
CA HIS A 227 -12.27 12.31 -12.23
C HIS A 227 -11.40 11.46 -11.30
N ARG A 228 -10.46 10.72 -11.89
CA ARG A 228 -9.42 9.94 -11.21
C ARG A 228 -8.06 10.46 -11.64
N PHE A 229 -7.13 10.57 -10.71
CA PHE A 229 -5.81 11.15 -10.95
C PHE A 229 -4.71 10.45 -10.12
N GLU A 230 -3.48 10.52 -10.61
CA GLU A 230 -2.30 10.00 -9.91
C GLU A 230 -1.94 10.90 -8.72
N CYS A 231 -1.58 10.29 -7.61
CA CYS A 231 -1.22 10.95 -6.37
C CYS A 231 0.11 10.44 -5.82
N ARG A 232 0.77 11.29 -5.05
CA ARG A 232 1.92 10.92 -4.22
C ARG A 232 1.54 11.07 -2.76
N GLU A 233 1.75 9.99 -2.01
CA GLU A 233 1.54 9.95 -0.57
C GLU A 233 2.87 10.16 0.14
N TYR A 234 2.81 10.93 1.22
CA TYR A 234 3.94 11.27 2.07
C TYR A 234 3.58 11.03 3.53
N ILE A 235 4.62 10.84 4.35
CA ILE A 235 4.53 10.71 5.80
C ILE A 235 5.44 11.73 6.46
N TRP A 236 4.88 12.45 7.43
CA TRP A 236 5.63 13.24 8.38
C TRP A 236 5.81 12.45 9.68
N LYS A 237 7.01 12.51 10.25
CA LYS A 237 7.36 11.89 11.53
C LYS A 237 7.95 12.98 12.43
N SER A 238 7.57 12.99 13.70
CA SER A 238 8.17 13.92 14.66
C SER A 238 9.66 13.61 14.89
N GLU A 239 10.48 14.62 15.23
CA GLU A 239 11.93 14.47 15.44
C GLU A 239 12.28 13.35 16.43
N LYS A 240 11.48 13.19 17.50
CA LYS A 240 11.63 12.13 18.51
C LYS A 240 11.46 10.71 17.96
N GLU A 241 10.75 10.56 16.85
CA GLU A 241 10.52 9.29 16.16
C GLU A 241 11.60 8.99 15.13
N GLU A 242 12.17 10.02 14.51
CA GLU A 242 13.28 9.90 13.56
C GLU A 242 14.58 9.47 14.23
N GLU A 243 14.89 9.99 15.43
CA GLU A 243 16.10 9.63 16.19
C GLU A 243 16.16 8.13 16.57
N LYS A 244 15.00 7.48 16.75
CA LYS A 244 14.94 6.03 17.02
C LYS A 244 15.24 5.17 15.78
N ASN A 245 15.07 5.74 14.59
CA ASN A 245 14.97 5.00 13.34
C ASN A 245 16.20 5.13 12.43
N SER A 246 17.11 6.07 12.70
CA SER A 246 18.32 6.29 11.89
C SER A 246 19.40 5.20 11.99
N ALA A 247 19.24 4.25 12.91
CA ALA A 247 20.21 3.19 13.19
C ALA A 247 20.13 1.96 12.24
N ALA A 248 19.19 1.92 11.28
CA ALA A 248 18.91 0.72 10.47
C ALA A 248 18.83 1.02 8.97
N ARG A 249 19.96 1.27 8.31
CA ARG A 249 20.06 1.26 6.83
C ARG A 249 20.87 0.04 6.39
N ASN A 250 20.21 -0.87 5.68
CA ASN A 250 20.62 -2.25 5.42
C ASN A 250 21.45 -2.41 4.14
N GLU A 251 22.37 -3.38 4.15
CA GLU A 251 23.25 -3.79 3.04
C GLU A 251 22.47 -4.41 1.86
N VAL A 252 21.31 -5.02 2.13
CA VAL A 252 20.43 -5.69 1.14
C VAL A 252 19.88 -4.73 0.09
N GLU A 253 19.50 -3.51 0.49
CA GLU A 253 18.95 -2.50 -0.42
C GLU A 253 19.95 -2.13 -1.53
N ARG A 254 21.25 -2.04 -1.19
CA ARG A 254 22.31 -1.69 -2.16
C ARG A 254 22.51 -2.77 -3.22
N PHE A 255 22.43 -4.05 -2.87
CA PHE A 255 22.63 -5.14 -3.83
C PHE A 255 21.58 -5.13 -4.94
N TYR A 256 20.31 -4.95 -4.58
CA TYR A 256 19.21 -4.90 -5.54
C TYR A 256 19.23 -3.62 -6.39
N ASP A 257 19.62 -2.48 -5.81
CA ASP A 257 19.67 -1.22 -6.55
C ASP A 257 20.87 -1.14 -7.52
N ASP A 258 22.03 -1.75 -7.20
CA ASP A 258 23.28 -1.56 -7.95
C ASP A 258 23.70 -2.75 -8.85
N GLU A 259 23.37 -4.01 -8.50
CA GLU A 259 24.04 -5.18 -9.13
C GLU A 259 23.10 -6.26 -9.71
N TYR A 260 21.79 -6.18 -9.51
CA TYR A 260 20.85 -7.26 -9.85
C TYR A 260 19.66 -6.81 -10.73
N GLU A 261 19.36 -7.58 -11.79
CA GLU A 261 18.14 -7.43 -12.62
C GLU A 261 17.19 -8.59 -12.31
N GLU A 262 16.30 -8.38 -11.34
CA GLU A 262 15.39 -9.41 -10.83
C GLU A 262 14.30 -9.81 -11.84
N TRP A 263 13.96 -8.93 -12.79
CA TRP A 263 12.92 -9.22 -13.77
C TRP A 263 13.27 -10.45 -14.59
N ASP A 264 14.49 -10.57 -15.11
CA ASP A 264 14.85 -11.68 -15.98
C ASP A 264 14.93 -13.01 -15.19
N ARG A 265 15.27 -12.98 -13.89
CA ARG A 265 15.44 -14.17 -13.04
C ARG A 265 14.25 -15.14 -13.11
N LEU A 266 13.02 -14.64 -12.94
CA LEU A 266 11.82 -15.49 -12.97
C LEU A 266 11.43 -15.93 -14.39
N GLU A 267 12.03 -15.35 -15.44
CA GLU A 267 11.94 -15.87 -16.81
C GLU A 267 12.83 -17.11 -16.97
N TRP A 268 13.96 -17.16 -16.26
CA TRP A 268 14.86 -18.29 -16.23
C TRP A 268 14.38 -19.42 -15.29
N HIS A 269 13.84 -19.10 -14.11
CA HIS A 269 13.30 -20.07 -13.14
C HIS A 269 11.81 -20.39 -13.38
N MET A 270 11.51 -20.91 -14.58
CA MET A 270 10.14 -21.22 -15.01
C MET A 270 9.35 -22.14 -14.03
N PRO A 271 9.92 -23.23 -13.47
CA PRO A 271 9.18 -24.08 -12.53
C PRO A 271 8.71 -23.33 -11.28
N GLU A 272 9.58 -22.50 -10.69
CA GLU A 272 9.30 -21.71 -9.49
C GLU A 272 8.04 -20.85 -9.70
N PHE A 273 8.06 -20.04 -10.77
CA PHE A 273 7.00 -19.12 -11.10
C PHE A 273 5.69 -19.84 -11.47
N GLU A 274 5.76 -20.85 -12.34
CA GLU A 274 4.58 -21.51 -12.90
C GLU A 274 3.88 -22.43 -11.90
N VAL A 275 4.61 -23.14 -11.04
CA VAL A 275 4.00 -23.98 -10.00
C VAL A 275 3.38 -23.10 -8.92
N THR A 276 4.03 -22.00 -8.53
CA THR A 276 3.49 -21.06 -7.54
C THR A 276 2.21 -20.37 -8.03
N LYS A 277 2.13 -19.96 -9.30
CA LYS A 277 0.88 -19.43 -9.88
C LYS A 277 -0.29 -20.40 -9.78
N ARG A 278 -0.07 -21.71 -10.00
CA ARG A 278 -1.13 -22.72 -9.88
C ARG A 278 -1.68 -22.80 -8.45
N TYR A 279 -0.82 -22.65 -7.45
CA TYR A 279 -1.26 -22.53 -6.05
C TYR A 279 -2.05 -21.24 -5.79
N MET A 280 -1.61 -20.12 -6.34
CA MET A 280 -2.38 -18.86 -6.24
C MET A 280 -3.77 -19.03 -6.88
N GLU A 281 -3.86 -19.63 -8.06
CA GLU A 281 -5.14 -19.89 -8.75
C GLU A 281 -6.04 -20.88 -8.01
N GLU A 282 -5.47 -21.86 -7.31
CA GLU A 282 -6.22 -22.85 -6.53
C GLU A 282 -6.79 -22.26 -5.23
N TYR A 283 -6.01 -21.44 -4.52
CA TYR A 283 -6.35 -20.99 -3.17
C TYR A 283 -6.94 -19.59 -3.10
N ILE A 284 -6.57 -18.67 -3.99
CA ILE A 284 -7.07 -17.29 -4.00
C ILE A 284 -8.43 -17.26 -4.70
N PRO A 285 -9.51 -16.83 -4.01
CA PRO A 285 -10.84 -16.79 -4.63
C PRO A 285 -10.88 -15.82 -5.81
N ASN A 286 -11.35 -16.31 -6.95
CA ASN A 286 -11.46 -15.57 -8.22
C ASN A 286 -12.89 -15.10 -8.53
N ASP A 287 -13.86 -15.42 -7.67
CA ASP A 287 -15.26 -15.00 -7.81
C ASP A 287 -15.49 -13.54 -7.41
N THR A 288 -14.64 -13.01 -6.53
CA THR A 288 -14.62 -11.60 -6.16
C THR A 288 -13.19 -11.06 -6.10
N PRO A 289 -12.95 -9.78 -6.45
CA PRO A 289 -11.67 -9.13 -6.22
C PRO A 289 -11.21 -9.27 -4.76
N GLN A 290 -9.98 -9.74 -4.57
CA GLN A 290 -9.35 -9.85 -3.26
C GLN A 290 -8.42 -8.66 -3.04
N LYS A 291 -8.27 -8.20 -1.79
CA LYS A 291 -7.18 -7.28 -1.43
C LYS A 291 -5.92 -8.05 -1.11
N ILE A 292 -4.88 -7.86 -1.91
CA ILE A 292 -3.63 -8.62 -1.82
C ILE A 292 -2.48 -7.67 -1.51
N LEU A 293 -1.62 -8.06 -0.57
CA LEU A 293 -0.35 -7.40 -0.31
C LEU A 293 0.81 -8.32 -0.70
N ASP A 294 1.69 -7.86 -1.58
CA ASP A 294 2.88 -8.57 -2.02
C ASP A 294 4.13 -7.95 -1.37
N ILE A 295 4.66 -8.58 -0.31
CA ILE A 295 5.81 -8.11 0.48
C ILE A 295 7.10 -8.75 -0.07
N GLY A 296 8.02 -7.91 -0.50
CA GLY A 296 9.19 -8.31 -1.26
C GLY A 296 8.79 -8.78 -2.66
N GLY A 297 7.84 -8.07 -3.29
CA GLY A 297 7.29 -8.43 -4.60
C GLY A 297 8.25 -8.19 -5.77
N GLY A 298 9.43 -7.60 -5.51
CA GLY A 298 10.44 -7.30 -6.51
C GLY A 298 9.87 -6.43 -7.63
N PRO A 299 10.18 -6.74 -8.90
CA PRO A 299 9.64 -6.01 -10.05
C PRO A 299 8.19 -6.43 -10.39
N GLY A 300 7.52 -7.15 -9.49
CA GLY A 300 6.06 -7.27 -9.49
C GLY A 300 5.45 -8.37 -10.35
N ARG A 301 6.18 -9.44 -10.67
CA ARG A 301 5.63 -10.51 -11.54
C ARG A 301 4.36 -11.17 -10.98
N TYR A 302 4.37 -11.57 -9.70
CA TYR A 302 3.18 -12.12 -9.04
C TYR A 302 2.10 -11.04 -8.88
N SER A 303 2.50 -9.83 -8.51
CA SER A 303 1.59 -8.69 -8.38
C SER A 303 0.82 -8.40 -9.68
N ILE A 304 1.52 -8.33 -10.82
CA ILE A 304 0.94 -8.09 -12.14
C ILE A 304 0.03 -9.25 -12.54
N PHE A 305 0.46 -10.49 -12.33
CA PHE A 305 -0.36 -11.67 -12.60
C PHE A 305 -1.69 -11.62 -11.83
N LEU A 306 -1.66 -11.30 -10.53
CA LEU A 306 -2.85 -11.21 -9.70
C LEU A 306 -3.74 -10.00 -10.06
N ALA A 307 -3.13 -8.88 -10.45
CA ALA A 307 -3.87 -7.72 -10.97
C ALA A 307 -4.58 -8.06 -12.30
N GLN A 308 -3.96 -8.84 -13.19
CA GLN A 308 -4.59 -9.34 -14.42
C GLN A 308 -5.80 -10.26 -14.16
N LYS A 309 -5.84 -10.90 -12.98
CA LYS A 309 -7.00 -11.68 -12.52
C LYS A 309 -8.11 -10.81 -11.90
N GLY A 310 -7.91 -9.50 -11.82
CA GLY A 310 -8.88 -8.53 -11.31
C GLY A 310 -8.83 -8.33 -9.79
N HIS A 311 -7.73 -8.67 -9.13
CA HIS A 311 -7.53 -8.40 -7.71
C HIS A 311 -6.93 -7.00 -7.46
N ASP A 312 -7.18 -6.46 -6.27
CA ASP A 312 -6.61 -5.19 -5.81
C ASP A 312 -5.25 -5.47 -5.15
N VAL A 313 -4.15 -5.25 -5.88
CA VAL A 313 -2.81 -5.63 -5.42
C VAL A 313 -1.99 -4.41 -4.98
N THR A 314 -1.56 -4.42 -3.72
CA THR A 314 -0.51 -3.53 -3.20
C THR A 314 0.83 -4.26 -3.27
N LEU A 315 1.80 -3.68 -3.96
CA LEU A 315 3.19 -4.16 -3.98
C LEU A 315 4.04 -3.38 -2.98
N PHE A 316 4.84 -4.09 -2.18
CA PHE A 316 5.74 -3.53 -1.19
C PHE A 316 7.13 -4.14 -1.35
N ASP A 317 8.17 -3.32 -1.55
CA ASP A 317 9.53 -3.80 -1.77
C ASP A 317 10.59 -2.91 -1.14
N LEU A 318 11.73 -3.51 -0.75
CA LEU A 318 12.87 -2.80 -0.17
C LEU A 318 13.66 -2.02 -1.21
N SER A 319 13.68 -2.45 -2.47
CA SER A 319 14.41 -1.78 -3.54
C SER A 319 13.54 -0.75 -4.25
N GLY A 320 13.98 0.51 -4.23
CA GLY A 320 13.33 1.57 -4.99
C GLY A 320 13.41 1.35 -6.51
N LYS A 321 14.46 0.65 -7.00
CA LYS A 321 14.58 0.24 -8.40
C LYS A 321 13.48 -0.74 -8.79
N ASN A 322 13.28 -1.79 -7.99
CA ASN A 322 12.22 -2.78 -8.20
C ASN A 322 10.83 -2.13 -8.22
N ILE A 323 10.55 -1.19 -7.31
CA ILE A 323 9.29 -0.43 -7.32
C ILE A 323 9.07 0.30 -8.65
N ARG A 324 10.09 0.95 -9.21
CA ARG A 324 9.98 1.64 -10.51
C ARG A 324 9.74 0.65 -11.65
N GLN A 325 10.50 -0.44 -11.68
CA GLN A 325 10.31 -1.50 -12.68
C GLN A 325 8.91 -2.10 -12.61
N ALA A 326 8.38 -2.36 -11.41
CA ALA A 326 7.04 -2.90 -11.24
C ALA A 326 5.95 -1.97 -11.79
N ILE A 327 6.09 -0.65 -11.61
CA ILE A 327 5.18 0.34 -12.19
C ILE A 327 5.25 0.31 -13.71
N GLU A 328 6.45 0.32 -14.29
CA GLU A 328 6.65 0.26 -15.75
C GLU A 328 6.06 -1.04 -16.34
N LYS A 329 6.32 -2.18 -15.69
CA LYS A 329 5.83 -3.49 -16.13
C LYS A 329 4.32 -3.66 -15.97
N ALA A 330 3.73 -3.09 -14.93
CA ALA A 330 2.27 -3.05 -14.80
C ALA A 330 1.63 -2.24 -15.94
N GLN A 331 2.24 -1.10 -16.32
CA GLN A 331 1.80 -0.30 -17.48
C GLN A 331 1.94 -1.05 -18.80
N GLU A 332 3.07 -1.72 -19.05
CA GLU A 332 3.27 -2.58 -20.23
C GLU A 332 2.23 -3.70 -20.33
N ALA A 333 1.81 -4.25 -19.18
CA ALA A 333 0.83 -5.32 -19.06
C ALA A 333 -0.64 -4.83 -19.05
N ASP A 334 -0.88 -3.52 -19.22
CA ASP A 334 -2.20 -2.87 -19.18
C ASP A 334 -3.00 -3.18 -17.90
N VAL A 335 -2.30 -3.19 -16.75
CA VAL A 335 -2.92 -3.37 -15.43
C VAL A 335 -2.52 -2.26 -14.46
N LEU A 336 -3.39 -2.03 -13.48
CA LEU A 336 -3.14 -1.09 -12.40
C LEU A 336 -2.89 -1.86 -11.11
N LEU A 337 -1.74 -1.62 -10.48
CA LEU A 337 -1.53 -1.96 -9.09
C LEU A 337 -2.22 -0.90 -8.21
N ASP A 338 -2.85 -1.32 -7.11
CA ASP A 338 -3.52 -0.42 -6.17
C ASP A 338 -2.51 0.57 -5.58
N SER A 339 -1.31 0.08 -5.25
CA SER A 339 -0.19 0.91 -4.83
C SER A 339 1.14 0.18 -4.92
N CYS A 340 2.23 0.92 -5.11
CA CYS A 340 3.60 0.42 -5.03
C CYS A 340 4.38 1.20 -3.96
N ILE A 341 4.90 0.51 -2.95
CA ILE A 341 5.45 1.10 -1.73
C ILE A 341 6.91 0.69 -1.57
N HIS A 342 7.81 1.68 -1.49
CA HIS A 342 9.22 1.45 -1.16
C HIS A 342 9.38 1.47 0.37
N GLY A 343 9.78 0.34 0.97
CA GLY A 343 9.96 0.26 2.40
C GLY A 343 10.56 -1.04 2.93
N ASP A 344 10.88 -1.03 4.21
CA ASP A 344 11.42 -2.20 4.93
C ASP A 344 10.29 -3.05 5.51
N ALA A 345 10.28 -4.35 5.19
CA ALA A 345 9.28 -5.31 5.67
C ALA A 345 9.26 -5.45 7.20
N LEU A 346 10.38 -5.16 7.88
CA LEU A 346 10.46 -5.12 9.35
C LEU A 346 9.65 -3.95 9.95
N ARG A 347 9.35 -2.96 9.12
CA ARG A 347 8.75 -1.67 9.49
C ARG A 347 7.46 -1.42 8.70
N LEU A 348 6.75 -2.48 8.31
CA LEU A 348 5.52 -2.38 7.50
C LEU A 348 4.46 -1.45 8.11
N SER A 349 4.32 -1.43 9.44
CA SER A 349 3.47 -0.49 10.21
C SER A 349 3.81 0.99 10.01
N GLU A 350 4.96 1.29 9.42
CA GLU A 350 5.33 2.64 9.02
C GLU A 350 4.61 3.14 7.76
N TYR A 351 4.13 2.20 6.95
CA TYR A 351 3.53 2.46 5.65
C TYR A 351 2.06 1.98 5.61
N LEU A 352 1.76 0.89 6.32
CA LEU A 352 0.46 0.25 6.38
C LEU A 352 -0.09 0.30 7.81
N TYR A 353 -0.78 1.40 8.13
CA TYR A 353 -1.15 1.75 9.50
C TYR A 353 -2.31 0.91 10.04
N LYS A 354 -3.25 0.53 9.19
CA LYS A 354 -4.39 -0.31 9.58
C LYS A 354 -4.01 -1.79 9.65
N ALA A 355 -4.42 -2.44 10.74
CA ALA A 355 -4.40 -3.90 10.87
C ALA A 355 -5.58 -4.54 10.13
N GLU A 356 -5.44 -5.81 9.75
CA GLU A 356 -6.53 -6.64 9.21
C GLU A 356 -7.24 -6.01 7.98
N GLN A 357 -6.45 -5.60 6.98
CA GLN A 357 -6.96 -4.94 5.78
C GLN A 357 -6.82 -5.76 4.49
N TYR A 358 -5.94 -6.77 4.46
CA TYR A 358 -5.73 -7.65 3.31
C TYR A 358 -6.37 -9.02 3.49
N ASP A 359 -6.94 -9.56 2.42
CA ASP A 359 -7.50 -10.91 2.34
C ASP A 359 -6.40 -11.95 2.11
N VAL A 360 -5.36 -11.56 1.37
CA VAL A 360 -4.18 -12.39 1.08
C VAL A 360 -2.91 -11.56 1.29
N VAL A 361 -1.89 -12.17 1.89
CA VAL A 361 -0.53 -11.60 1.98
C VAL A 361 0.46 -12.58 1.39
N LEU A 362 1.29 -12.11 0.46
CA LEU A 362 2.47 -12.82 -0.02
C LEU A 362 3.67 -12.29 0.75
N LEU A 363 4.34 -13.16 1.50
CA LEU A 363 5.58 -12.89 2.22
C LEU A 363 6.68 -13.75 1.58
N MET A 364 6.94 -13.49 0.31
CA MET A 364 7.72 -14.38 -0.55
C MET A 364 9.12 -13.86 -0.89
N GLY A 365 9.44 -12.62 -0.54
CA GLY A 365 10.79 -12.06 -0.68
C GLY A 365 11.63 -12.02 0.62
N PRO A 366 11.09 -11.53 1.76
CA PRO A 366 11.94 -11.15 2.88
C PRO A 366 12.62 -12.29 3.65
N LEU A 367 11.94 -13.43 3.85
CA LEU A 367 12.32 -14.40 4.90
C LEU A 367 13.72 -14.99 4.73
N TYR A 368 14.15 -15.20 3.49
CA TYR A 368 15.48 -15.74 3.18
C TYR A 368 16.58 -14.67 3.07
N HIS A 369 16.26 -13.37 3.13
CA HIS A 369 17.25 -12.29 3.23
C HIS A 369 17.52 -11.84 4.67
N LEU A 370 16.65 -12.24 5.61
CA LEU A 370 16.74 -11.86 7.02
C LEU A 370 17.52 -12.93 7.80
N MET A 371 18.81 -12.66 8.06
CA MET A 371 19.71 -13.62 8.71
C MET A 371 19.37 -13.90 10.17
N ARG A 372 18.84 -12.91 10.90
CA ARG A 372 18.47 -13.06 12.31
C ARG A 372 17.06 -13.61 12.44
N GLU A 373 16.90 -14.59 13.33
CA GLU A 373 15.59 -15.16 13.68
C GLU A 373 14.60 -14.06 14.13
N GLN A 374 15.05 -13.10 14.94
CA GLN A 374 14.18 -12.02 15.43
C GLN A 374 13.65 -11.13 14.28
N ASP A 375 14.45 -10.93 13.23
CA ASP A 375 14.05 -10.13 12.08
C ASP A 375 13.02 -10.89 11.23
N ARG A 376 13.23 -12.21 11.02
CA ARG A 376 12.23 -13.07 10.36
C ARG A 376 10.92 -13.10 11.12
N GLU A 377 10.96 -13.28 12.44
CA GLU A 377 9.79 -13.23 13.31
C GLU A 377 9.09 -11.87 13.19
N LYS A 378 9.84 -10.76 13.19
CA LYS A 378 9.27 -9.41 13.07
C LYS A 378 8.58 -9.19 11.72
N ALA A 379 9.18 -9.59 10.61
CA ALA A 379 8.56 -9.52 9.28
C ALA A 379 7.26 -10.33 9.22
N LEU A 380 7.27 -11.57 9.73
CA LEU A 380 6.09 -12.42 9.80
C LEU A 380 4.98 -11.82 10.67
N GLN A 381 5.32 -11.23 11.82
CA GLN A 381 4.34 -10.55 12.68
C GLN A 381 3.73 -9.30 12.00
N GLU A 382 4.52 -8.52 11.26
CA GLU A 382 3.99 -7.38 10.49
C GLU A 382 3.04 -7.84 9.38
N ALA A 383 3.39 -8.91 8.65
CA ALA A 383 2.52 -9.52 7.63
C ALA A 383 1.19 -10.03 8.24
N LEU A 384 1.26 -10.75 9.35
CA LEU A 384 0.08 -11.25 10.06
C LEU A 384 -0.77 -10.13 10.65
N ARG A 385 -0.18 -9.01 11.08
CA ARG A 385 -0.92 -7.85 11.60
C ARG A 385 -1.85 -7.25 10.54
N VAL A 386 -1.39 -7.15 9.29
CA VAL A 386 -2.20 -6.55 8.21
C VAL A 386 -3.14 -7.56 7.53
N LEU A 387 -2.91 -8.86 7.72
CA LEU A 387 -3.77 -9.94 7.24
C LEU A 387 -5.05 -10.06 8.08
N LYS A 388 -6.22 -10.17 7.44
CA LYS A 388 -7.51 -10.39 8.11
C LYS A 388 -7.57 -11.76 8.79
N PRO A 389 -8.34 -11.93 9.89
CA PRO A 389 -8.72 -13.25 10.38
C PRO A 389 -9.38 -14.07 9.28
N GLY A 390 -8.96 -15.33 9.13
CA GLY A 390 -9.39 -16.21 8.03
C GLY A 390 -8.72 -15.95 6.68
N GLY A 391 -7.87 -14.92 6.56
CA GLY A 391 -7.09 -14.60 5.37
C GLY A 391 -5.95 -15.58 5.11
N LEU A 392 -5.41 -15.55 3.89
CA LEU A 392 -4.35 -16.44 3.43
C LEU A 392 -2.97 -15.77 3.50
N LEU A 393 -1.97 -16.53 3.94
CA LEU A 393 -0.56 -16.15 3.87
C LEU A 393 0.18 -17.15 2.98
N PHE A 394 0.87 -16.63 1.97
CA PHE A 394 1.84 -17.37 1.17
C PHE A 394 3.23 -16.96 1.62
N ALA A 395 4.12 -17.91 1.88
CA ALA A 395 5.50 -17.63 2.25
C ALA A 395 6.46 -18.51 1.46
N SER A 396 7.57 -17.92 1.03
CA SER A 396 8.64 -18.64 0.33
C SER A 396 9.88 -18.75 1.19
N PHE A 397 10.57 -19.87 1.03
CA PHE A 397 11.84 -20.16 1.70
C PHE A 397 12.82 -20.75 0.69
N ILE A 398 14.11 -20.53 0.90
CA ILE A 398 15.17 -21.24 0.17
C ILE A 398 15.59 -22.45 1.01
N SER A 399 15.58 -23.63 0.41
CA SER A 399 15.93 -24.91 1.02
C SER A 399 17.40 -24.96 1.42
N THR A 400 17.73 -25.60 2.54
CA THR A 400 19.13 -25.93 2.89
C THR A 400 19.84 -26.77 1.83
N TYR A 401 19.10 -27.49 0.98
CA TYR A 401 19.66 -28.23 -0.14
C TYR A 401 19.90 -27.39 -1.40
N ALA A 402 19.42 -26.14 -1.46
CA ALA A 402 19.52 -25.32 -2.67
C ALA A 402 20.96 -25.12 -3.16
N PRO A 403 21.97 -24.81 -2.31
CA PRO A 403 23.35 -24.70 -2.78
C PRO A 403 23.89 -25.99 -3.39
N ILE A 404 23.53 -27.15 -2.80
CA ILE A 404 23.94 -28.45 -3.31
C ILE A 404 23.32 -28.72 -4.68
N GLN A 405 22.05 -28.38 -4.84
CA GLN A 405 21.31 -28.55 -6.09
C GLN A 405 21.84 -27.62 -7.19
N ASP A 406 22.15 -26.36 -6.86
CA ASP A 406 22.77 -25.39 -7.77
C ASP A 406 24.11 -25.92 -8.29
N TYR A 407 25.01 -26.37 -7.40
CA TYR A 407 26.26 -27.01 -7.82
C TYR A 407 26.04 -28.28 -8.64
N ALA A 408 25.05 -29.10 -8.28
CA ALA A 408 24.74 -30.35 -8.97
C ALA A 408 24.13 -30.14 -10.36
N SER A 409 23.42 -29.02 -10.60
CA SER A 409 22.74 -28.72 -11.86
C SER A 409 23.70 -28.71 -13.06
N GLY A 410 24.90 -28.15 -12.87
CA GLY A 410 25.98 -28.13 -13.85
C GLY A 410 27.20 -28.97 -13.49
N LEU A 411 27.14 -29.73 -12.40
CA LEU A 411 28.30 -30.43 -11.80
C LEU A 411 29.51 -29.49 -11.60
N TYR A 412 29.24 -28.29 -11.10
CA TYR A 412 30.24 -27.27 -10.85
C TYR A 412 31.14 -27.63 -9.66
N ASP A 413 32.34 -27.04 -9.62
CA ASP A 413 33.26 -27.20 -8.49
C ASP A 413 32.73 -26.44 -7.27
N PHE A 414 32.30 -27.19 -6.25
CA PHE A 414 31.80 -26.67 -4.98
C PHE A 414 32.92 -26.41 -3.96
N GLY A 415 34.17 -26.77 -4.28
CA GLY A 415 35.32 -26.57 -3.42
C GLY A 415 35.31 -27.47 -2.18
N ASP A 416 34.98 -26.91 -1.02
CA ASP A 416 35.09 -27.59 0.27
C ASP A 416 33.79 -28.33 0.63
N MET A 417 33.87 -29.66 0.67
CA MET A 417 32.75 -30.54 0.98
C MET A 417 32.22 -30.37 2.40
N ASP A 418 33.12 -30.24 3.39
CA ASP A 418 32.73 -30.14 4.79
C ASP A 418 32.00 -28.82 5.03
N ARG A 419 32.46 -27.75 4.36
CA ARG A 419 31.78 -26.44 4.38
C ARG A 419 30.40 -26.49 3.73
N LEU A 420 30.25 -27.18 2.59
CA LEU A 420 28.97 -27.34 1.91
C LEU A 420 27.97 -28.11 2.79
N LEU A 421 28.44 -29.18 3.45
CA LEU A 421 27.61 -29.98 4.35
C LEU A 421 27.25 -29.26 5.65
N ALA A 422 28.16 -28.45 6.21
CA ALA A 422 27.88 -27.66 7.42
C ALA A 422 26.67 -26.72 7.25
N GLY A 423 26.49 -26.19 6.05
CA GLY A 423 25.34 -25.34 5.71
C GLY A 423 23.98 -26.04 5.78
N LEU A 424 23.94 -27.38 5.77
CA LEU A 424 22.71 -28.15 6.01
C LEU A 424 22.26 -28.09 7.48
N GLU A 425 23.19 -27.87 8.41
CA GLU A 425 22.92 -27.85 9.86
C GLU A 425 22.59 -26.45 10.37
N ASP A 426 23.29 -25.41 9.91
CA ASP A 426 23.17 -24.05 10.43
C ASP A 426 22.46 -23.05 9.49
N GLY A 427 22.13 -23.47 8.27
CA GLY A 427 21.45 -22.63 7.27
C GLY A 427 22.31 -21.49 6.71
N THR A 428 23.62 -21.47 7.00
CA THR A 428 24.56 -20.40 6.62
C THR A 428 25.47 -20.76 5.44
N ALA A 429 25.08 -21.78 4.66
CA ALA A 429 25.78 -22.16 3.43
C ALA A 429 26.11 -20.90 2.61
N GLN A 430 27.39 -20.64 2.34
CA GLN A 430 27.72 -19.47 1.51
C GLN A 430 27.34 -19.78 0.06
N PRO A 431 26.51 -18.94 -0.57
CA PRO A 431 26.22 -19.12 -1.97
C PRO A 431 27.47 -18.88 -2.83
N GLY A 432 27.43 -19.36 -4.08
CA GLY A 432 28.45 -19.04 -5.08
C GLY A 432 28.58 -17.52 -5.31
N LYS A 433 29.61 -17.11 -6.08
CA LYS A 433 30.03 -15.70 -6.29
C LYS A 433 28.95 -14.68 -6.70
N ASN A 434 27.73 -15.10 -7.03
CA ASN A 434 26.66 -14.27 -7.62
C ASN A 434 25.41 -14.11 -6.72
N PHE A 435 25.50 -14.37 -5.41
CA PHE A 435 24.34 -14.28 -4.51
C PHE A 435 24.67 -13.54 -3.21
N THR A 436 23.71 -12.81 -2.65
CA THR A 436 23.82 -12.16 -1.33
C THR A 436 23.81 -13.16 -0.19
N ASN A 437 24.22 -12.72 1.01
CA ASN A 437 23.98 -13.48 2.23
C ASN A 437 22.48 -13.84 2.32
N SER A 438 22.19 -15.14 2.28
CA SER A 438 20.84 -15.68 2.36
C SER A 438 20.76 -16.71 3.49
N TYR A 439 19.59 -16.78 4.11
CA TYR A 439 19.27 -17.76 5.13
C TYR A 439 18.57 -18.95 4.47
N PHE A 440 19.20 -20.12 4.55
CA PHE A 440 18.63 -21.35 4.03
C PHE A 440 17.89 -22.10 5.15
N CYS A 441 16.66 -22.52 4.87
CA CYS A 441 15.73 -23.03 5.86
C CYS A 441 15.37 -24.49 5.57
N GLY A 442 15.35 -25.33 6.61
CA GLY A 442 14.89 -26.70 6.51
C GLY A 442 13.35 -26.79 6.43
N GLU A 443 12.81 -27.88 5.85
CA GLU A 443 11.35 -28.05 5.72
C GLU A 443 10.61 -27.95 7.07
N LYS A 444 11.14 -28.62 8.10
CA LYS A 444 10.51 -28.68 9.42
C LYS A 444 10.61 -27.34 10.14
N GLU A 445 11.74 -26.65 9.98
CA GLU A 445 11.95 -25.32 10.52
C GLU A 445 10.95 -24.31 9.91
N ALA A 446 10.73 -24.36 8.59
CA ALA A 446 9.75 -23.53 7.90
C ALA A 446 8.31 -23.81 8.38
N GLU A 447 7.91 -25.09 8.48
CA GLU A 447 6.60 -25.49 9.02
C GLU A 447 6.43 -24.98 10.47
N ASP A 448 7.43 -25.22 11.34
CA ASP A 448 7.39 -24.84 12.75
C ASP A 448 7.33 -23.32 12.96
N MET A 449 8.06 -22.54 12.14
CA MET A 449 8.02 -21.08 12.15
C MET A 449 6.60 -20.57 11.90
N MET A 450 5.91 -21.14 10.91
CA MET A 450 4.56 -20.73 10.52
C MET A 450 3.51 -21.20 11.54
N GLU A 451 3.65 -22.42 12.07
CA GLU A 451 2.77 -22.95 13.13
C GLU A 451 2.89 -22.12 14.42
N LYS A 452 4.11 -21.80 14.85
CA LYS A 452 4.38 -20.93 16.03
C LYS A 452 3.75 -19.54 15.87
N ALA A 453 3.63 -19.05 14.64
CA ALA A 453 2.98 -17.78 14.32
C ALA A 453 1.44 -17.87 14.30
N GLY A 454 0.85 -19.05 14.52
CA GLY A 454 -0.59 -19.26 14.63
C GLY A 454 -1.30 -19.49 13.30
N LEU A 455 -0.57 -19.85 12.24
CA LEU A 455 -1.15 -20.21 10.94
C LEU A 455 -1.58 -21.67 10.90
N CYS A 456 -2.79 -21.91 10.37
CA CYS A 456 -3.22 -23.26 10.01
C CYS A 456 -2.68 -23.59 8.61
N GLN A 457 -1.76 -24.54 8.53
CA GLN A 457 -1.20 -24.98 7.24
C GLN A 457 -2.28 -25.56 6.33
N LEU A 458 -2.32 -25.07 5.09
CA LEU A 458 -3.16 -25.59 4.01
C LEU A 458 -2.33 -26.40 3.02
N ALA A 459 -1.13 -25.93 2.68
CA ALA A 459 -0.20 -26.63 1.80
C ALA A 459 1.25 -26.30 2.17
N PHE A 460 2.14 -27.26 1.90
CA PHE A 460 3.59 -27.08 1.89
C PHE A 460 4.14 -27.77 0.65
N ALA A 461 4.86 -27.06 -0.19
CA ALA A 461 5.23 -27.52 -1.52
C ALA A 461 6.71 -27.26 -1.83
N GLY A 462 7.39 -28.24 -2.43
CA GLY A 462 8.66 -28.08 -3.11
C GLY A 462 8.43 -27.71 -4.57
N VAL A 463 8.82 -26.50 -4.96
CA VAL A 463 8.29 -25.85 -6.16
C VAL A 463 8.89 -26.44 -7.44
N GLU A 464 10.21 -26.66 -7.49
CA GLU A 464 10.90 -27.22 -8.65
C GLU A 464 10.85 -28.75 -8.68
N ASN A 465 11.02 -29.40 -7.51
CA ASN A 465 11.07 -30.85 -7.33
C ASN A 465 11.91 -31.59 -8.39
N ILE A 466 11.29 -32.48 -9.19
CA ILE A 466 12.01 -33.25 -10.21
C ILE A 466 12.55 -32.38 -11.35
N LEU A 467 12.07 -31.14 -11.49
CA LEU A 467 12.53 -30.19 -12.50
C LEU A 467 13.72 -29.33 -12.05
N CYS A 468 14.11 -29.38 -10.77
CA CYS A 468 15.29 -28.68 -10.30
C CYS A 468 16.53 -29.01 -11.16
N GLY A 469 17.25 -27.96 -11.58
CA GLY A 469 18.44 -28.03 -12.42
C GLY A 469 18.18 -28.45 -13.87
N LYS A 470 16.94 -28.37 -14.35
CA LYS A 470 16.53 -28.76 -15.72
C LYS A 470 15.87 -27.62 -16.49
N GLU A 471 15.99 -26.40 -16.02
CA GLU A 471 15.38 -25.19 -16.58
C GLU A 471 15.82 -25.00 -18.03
N GLU A 472 17.12 -25.12 -18.34
CA GLU A 472 17.61 -25.02 -19.72
C GLU A 472 17.01 -26.07 -20.65
N LEU A 473 16.80 -27.29 -20.15
CA LEU A 473 16.18 -28.36 -20.93
C LEU A 473 14.70 -28.07 -21.14
N LEU A 474 14.02 -27.60 -20.11
CA LEU A 474 12.61 -27.20 -20.15
C LEU A 474 12.39 -26.08 -21.17
N HIS A 475 13.24 -25.05 -21.19
CA HIS A 475 13.18 -23.93 -22.14
C HIS A 475 13.35 -24.35 -23.60
N LYS A 476 14.06 -25.45 -23.87
CA LYS A 476 14.25 -26.00 -25.22
C LYS A 476 13.04 -26.80 -25.73
N LEU A 477 12.09 -27.14 -24.87
CA LEU A 477 10.89 -27.90 -25.24
C LEU A 477 9.83 -27.02 -25.91
N ALA A 478 8.96 -27.64 -26.71
CA ALA A 478 7.77 -26.97 -27.21
C ALA A 478 6.79 -26.69 -26.05
N SER A 479 6.01 -25.61 -26.12
CA SER A 479 5.13 -25.15 -25.03
C SER A 479 4.16 -26.23 -24.50
N GLN A 480 3.63 -27.09 -25.38
CA GLN A 480 2.75 -28.19 -24.95
C GLN A 480 3.49 -29.24 -24.10
N GLN A 481 4.78 -29.46 -24.34
CA GLN A 481 5.61 -30.36 -23.54
C GLN A 481 6.04 -29.71 -22.23
N GLN A 482 6.39 -28.41 -22.26
CA GLN A 482 6.66 -27.63 -21.04
C GLN A 482 5.47 -27.71 -20.08
N GLU A 483 4.27 -27.45 -20.57
CA GLU A 483 3.05 -27.49 -19.75
C GLU A 483 2.78 -28.87 -19.14
N LYS A 484 3.10 -29.97 -19.84
CA LYS A 484 2.99 -31.32 -19.27
C LYS A 484 3.95 -31.54 -18.11
N TRP A 485 5.20 -31.08 -18.24
CA TRP A 485 6.19 -31.18 -17.18
C TRP A 485 5.84 -30.31 -15.99
N LEU A 486 5.41 -29.07 -16.21
CA LEU A 486 4.97 -28.16 -15.15
C LEU A 486 3.76 -28.70 -14.39
N ASN A 487 2.78 -29.30 -15.09
CA ASN A 487 1.64 -29.96 -14.43
C ASN A 487 2.05 -31.19 -13.63
N LEU A 488 3.03 -31.96 -14.10
CA LEU A 488 3.57 -33.08 -13.33
C LEU A 488 4.29 -32.57 -12.07
N ALA A 489 5.13 -31.55 -12.21
CA ALA A 489 5.84 -30.92 -11.07
C ALA A 489 4.85 -30.37 -10.04
N TRP A 490 3.81 -29.64 -10.46
CA TRP A 490 2.79 -29.15 -9.55
C TRP A 490 2.08 -30.27 -8.79
N ARG A 491 1.68 -31.37 -9.46
CA ARG A 491 1.05 -32.53 -8.79
C ARG A 491 1.97 -33.26 -7.81
N LEU A 492 3.28 -33.21 -8.07
CA LEU A 492 4.30 -33.83 -7.21
C LEU A 492 4.80 -32.91 -6.10
N SER A 493 4.46 -31.62 -6.14
CA SER A 493 5.06 -30.59 -5.28
C SER A 493 4.83 -30.81 -3.78
N GLN A 494 3.74 -31.48 -3.37
CA GLN A 494 3.47 -31.82 -1.95
C GLN A 494 3.95 -33.23 -1.56
N ASP A 495 4.58 -33.99 -2.47
CA ASP A 495 5.17 -35.28 -2.11
C ASP A 495 6.39 -35.02 -1.23
N ARG A 496 6.27 -35.33 0.07
CA ARG A 496 7.36 -35.16 1.05
C ARG A 496 8.66 -35.85 0.65
N LYS A 497 8.61 -36.90 -0.18
CA LYS A 497 9.82 -37.58 -0.67
C LYS A 497 10.61 -36.75 -1.67
N LEU A 498 10.01 -35.72 -2.25
CA LEU A 498 10.60 -34.86 -3.28
C LEU A 498 10.96 -33.46 -2.77
N LEU A 499 10.67 -33.13 -1.50
CA LEU A 499 11.01 -31.83 -0.93
C LEU A 499 12.52 -31.58 -0.95
N GLY A 500 13.33 -32.58 -0.61
CA GLY A 500 14.80 -32.52 -0.69
C GLY A 500 15.37 -32.35 -2.12
N MET A 501 14.53 -32.38 -3.15
CA MET A 501 14.91 -32.08 -4.54
C MET A 501 14.55 -30.67 -4.99
N SER A 502 13.96 -29.84 -4.12
CA SER A 502 13.57 -28.47 -4.46
C SER A 502 14.52 -27.45 -3.85
N GLU A 503 14.75 -26.36 -4.58
CA GLU A 503 15.55 -25.21 -4.13
C GLU A 503 14.67 -24.26 -3.31
N HIS A 504 13.38 -24.18 -3.66
CA HIS A 504 12.42 -23.34 -2.97
C HIS A 504 11.27 -24.14 -2.37
N PHE A 505 10.85 -23.69 -1.19
CA PHE A 505 9.62 -24.15 -0.55
C PHE A 505 8.56 -23.04 -0.60
N LEU A 506 7.32 -23.44 -0.83
CA LEU A 506 6.13 -22.59 -0.72
C LEU A 506 5.25 -23.12 0.42
N TYR A 507 5.01 -22.27 1.41
CA TYR A 507 4.02 -22.49 2.47
C TYR A 507 2.76 -21.70 2.18
N ILE A 508 1.59 -22.31 2.38
CA ILE A 508 0.28 -21.64 2.34
C ILE A 508 -0.43 -21.92 3.65
N GLY A 509 -0.80 -20.87 4.39
CA GLY A 509 -1.53 -21.00 5.64
C GLY A 509 -2.67 -20.02 5.78
N ARG A 510 -3.60 -20.36 6.67
CA ARG A 510 -4.74 -19.51 7.02
C ARG A 510 -4.55 -18.94 8.41
N LYS A 511 -4.74 -17.63 8.56
CA LYS A 511 -4.77 -16.98 9.87
C LYS A 511 -6.03 -17.38 10.63
N GLN A 512 -5.88 -17.88 11.86
CA GLN A 512 -7.01 -18.29 12.71
C GLN A 512 -7.82 -17.11 13.25
#